data_AF-A0A354FGN3-F1
#
_entry.id   AF-A0A354FGN3-F1
#
_cell.length_a   1.000
_cell.length_b   1.000
_cell.length_c   1.000
_cell.angle_alpha   90.00
_cell.angle_beta   90.00
_cell.angle_gamma   90.00
#
_symmetry.space_group_name_H-M   'P 1'
#
loop_
_entity.id
_entity.type
_entity.pdbx_description
1 polymer ?
#
loop_
_entity_poly.entity_id
_entity_poly.type
_entity_poly.pdbx_seq_one_letter_code
_entity_poly.pdbx_strand_id
1 'polypeptide(L)'
;MSLTATSLFDAVKKQYLYKMKSRLGLFLSMAGVQVLALLLSLGGLSSSGMGTQYLYIYISDFSSEMVIWFTCLWMFVIAVYVTTKDYQNIDFTFVSNRLSANLSNGAFLVTAALIGGVTAMLSGSLLRIIVYFRSGSYLLSKNFIVAPDVIFTGIAVTLLYLLLFGALGYFCGVLVQLSKAFAVILPGLFFGALILARRGDQMQVPLKVIDFFRVESSLTLLAVKVILVIVLIYACSFVLSNRLEVR
;
A
#
# COMPACT_ATOMS: atom_id res chain seq x y z
N MET A 1 35.47 4.38 29.76
CA MET A 1 34.50 4.89 28.77
C MET A 1 33.12 4.74 29.37
N SER A 2 32.42 5.85 29.62
CA SER A 2 31.10 5.84 30.28
C SER A 2 30.07 5.14 29.38
N LEU A 3 29.47 4.07 29.90
CA LEU A 3 28.29 3.42 29.34
C LEU A 3 27.09 4.38 29.49
N THR A 4 27.03 5.42 28.66
CA THR A 4 25.80 6.18 28.48
C THR A 4 24.77 5.24 27.86
N ALA A 5 23.82 4.78 28.66
CA ALA A 5 22.66 4.03 28.21
C ALA A 5 22.01 4.81 27.06
N THR A 6 22.21 4.35 25.83
CA THR A 6 21.55 4.95 24.67
C THR A 6 20.05 4.83 24.88
N SER A 7 19.34 5.96 24.92
CA SER A 7 17.90 5.97 25.06
C SER A 7 17.28 5.19 23.88
N LEU A 8 16.19 4.45 24.14
CA LEU A 8 15.47 3.70 23.09
C LEU A 8 15.09 4.61 21.91
N PHE A 9 14.78 5.87 22.19
CA PHE A 9 14.43 6.87 21.17
C PHE A 9 15.62 7.23 20.28
N ASP A 10 16.81 7.44 20.85
CA ASP A 10 18.02 7.74 20.06
C ASP A 10 18.43 6.57 19.17
N ALA A 11 18.25 5.34 19.66
CA ALA A 11 18.48 4.13 18.87
C ALA A 11 17.50 4.06 17.68
N VAL A 12 16.20 4.27 17.92
CA VAL A 12 15.16 4.28 16.87
C VAL A 12 15.42 5.34 15.82
N LYS A 13 15.77 6.58 16.23
CA LYS A 13 16.03 7.69 15.33
C LYS A 13 17.23 7.42 14.42
N LYS A 14 18.33 6.91 14.99
CA LYS A 14 19.53 6.56 14.22
C LYS A 14 19.24 5.43 13.21
N GLN A 15 18.52 4.39 13.64
CA GLN A 15 18.11 3.30 12.76
C GLN A 15 17.18 3.80 11.64
N TYR A 16 16.22 4.65 11.95
CA TYR A 16 15.32 5.24 10.98
C TYR A 16 16.06 6.06 9.91
N LEU A 17 16.94 6.97 10.33
CA LEU A 17 17.73 7.80 9.41
C LEU A 17 18.67 6.97 8.53
N TYR A 18 19.26 5.92 9.11
CA TYR A 18 20.09 4.98 8.34
C TYR A 18 19.26 4.26 7.28
N LYS A 19 18.07 3.75 7.63
CA LYS A 19 17.16 3.07 6.70
C LYS A 19 16.70 3.99 5.57
N MET A 20 16.45 5.27 5.86
CA MET A 20 16.11 6.25 4.82
C MET A 20 17.24 6.47 3.82
N LYS A 21 18.49 6.52 4.28
CA LYS A 21 19.64 6.73 3.40
C LYS A 21 20.07 5.48 2.64
N SER A 22 20.07 4.31 3.29
CA SER A 22 20.57 3.08 2.66
C SER A 22 19.55 2.44 1.72
N ARG A 23 18.25 2.75 1.86
CA ARG A 23 17.17 2.07 1.13
C ARG A 23 16.52 2.92 0.03
N LEU A 24 17.29 3.81 -0.61
CA LEU A 24 16.81 4.62 -1.74
C LEU A 24 16.26 3.75 -2.89
N GLY A 25 16.82 2.55 -3.11
CA GLY A 25 16.33 1.61 -4.12
C GLY A 25 14.86 1.20 -3.94
N LEU A 26 14.34 1.24 -2.71
CA LEU A 26 12.92 0.96 -2.43
C LEU A 26 12.00 2.08 -2.94
N PHE A 27 12.46 3.33 -2.94
CA PHE A 27 11.72 4.45 -3.54
C PHE A 27 11.83 4.45 -5.06
N LEU A 28 12.95 3.97 -5.60
CA LEU A 28 13.08 3.79 -7.05
C LEU A 28 12.11 2.71 -7.56
N SER A 29 11.94 1.62 -6.82
CA SER A 29 10.95 0.58 -7.18
C SER A 29 9.52 1.11 -7.12
N MET A 30 9.21 2.01 -6.18
CA MET A 30 7.91 2.71 -6.12
C MET A 30 7.64 3.48 -7.40
N ALA A 31 8.61 4.31 -7.81
CA ALA A 31 8.50 5.12 -9.02
C ALA A 31 8.33 4.22 -10.26
N GLY A 32 9.10 3.13 -10.35
CA GLY A 32 8.96 2.16 -11.43
C GLY A 32 7.57 1.52 -11.50
N VAL A 33 7.02 1.11 -10.36
CA VAL A 33 5.67 0.53 -10.27
C VAL A 33 4.58 1.55 -10.63
N GLN A 34 4.72 2.81 -10.20
CA GLN A 34 3.77 3.88 -10.54
C GLN A 34 3.83 4.25 -12.02
N VAL A 35 5.02 4.32 -12.62
CA VAL A 35 5.18 4.54 -14.06
C VAL A 35 4.57 3.40 -14.87
N LEU A 36 4.82 2.16 -14.47
CA LEU A 36 4.22 0.99 -15.14
C LEU A 36 2.68 1.03 -15.05
N ALA A 37 2.12 1.38 -13.90
CA ALA A 37 0.67 1.52 -13.74
C ALA A 37 0.09 2.66 -14.58
N LEU A 38 0.80 3.77 -14.72
CA LEU A 38 0.41 4.86 -15.62
C LEU A 38 0.38 4.40 -17.08
N LEU A 39 1.44 3.71 -17.53
CA LEU A 39 1.52 3.19 -18.89
C LEU A 39 0.39 2.21 -19.20
N LEU A 40 0.05 1.33 -18.25
CA LEU A 40 -1.10 0.42 -18.39
C LEU A 40 -2.43 1.18 -18.41
N SER A 41 -2.55 2.25 -17.60
CA SER A 41 -3.77 3.08 -17.57
C SER A 41 -3.99 3.86 -18.87
N LEU A 42 -2.93 4.18 -19.62
CA LEU A 42 -3.02 4.86 -20.93
C LEU A 42 -3.64 3.98 -22.03
N GLY A 43 -3.73 2.66 -21.82
CA GLY A 43 -4.42 1.74 -22.72
C GLY A 43 -5.95 1.82 -22.64
N GLY A 44 -6.50 2.54 -21.65
CA GLY A 44 -7.92 2.47 -21.30
C GLY A 44 -8.23 1.20 -20.50
N LEU A 45 -9.06 1.31 -19.47
CA LEU A 45 -9.42 0.17 -18.61
C LEU A 45 -10.63 -0.59 -19.16
N SER A 46 -11.58 0.13 -19.74
CA SER A 46 -12.74 -0.42 -20.44
C SER A 46 -12.98 0.37 -21.71
N SER A 47 -13.35 -0.34 -22.77
CA SER A 47 -13.89 0.29 -23.97
C SER A 47 -15.22 -0.38 -24.32
N SER A 48 -16.20 0.45 -24.65
CA SER A 48 -17.51 0.02 -25.11
C SER A 48 -17.81 0.71 -26.43
N GLY A 49 -18.19 -0.08 -27.43
CA GLY A 49 -18.62 0.41 -28.73
C GLY A 49 -20.10 0.10 -28.91
N MET A 50 -20.90 1.08 -29.29
CA MET A 50 -22.28 0.88 -29.70
C MET A 50 -22.49 1.58 -31.04
N GLY A 51 -23.01 0.84 -32.02
CA GLY A 51 -23.23 1.41 -33.34
C GLY A 51 -24.42 0.82 -34.07
N THR A 52 -24.94 1.62 -35.01
CA THR A 52 -25.89 1.25 -36.05
C THR A 52 -25.23 1.43 -37.42
N GLN A 53 -25.91 1.10 -38.52
CA GLN A 53 -25.37 1.27 -39.88
C GLN A 53 -24.94 2.71 -40.22
N TYR A 54 -25.43 3.72 -39.51
CA TYR A 54 -25.18 5.14 -39.80
C TYR A 54 -24.37 5.87 -38.73
N LEU A 55 -24.16 5.27 -37.56
CA LEU A 55 -23.50 5.95 -36.44
C LEU A 55 -22.83 4.91 -35.54
N TYR A 56 -21.53 5.11 -35.28
CA TYR A 56 -20.74 4.27 -34.37
C TYR A 56 -20.17 5.14 -33.25
N ILE A 57 -20.55 4.83 -32.01
CA ILE A 57 -20.05 5.50 -30.80
C ILE A 57 -19.03 4.58 -30.15
N TYR A 58 -17.85 5.13 -29.88
CA TYR A 58 -16.81 4.45 -29.11
C TYR A 58 -16.54 5.25 -27.83
N ILE A 59 -16.72 4.59 -26.68
CA ILE A 59 -16.49 5.15 -25.35
C ILE A 59 -15.34 4.38 -24.72
N SER A 60 -14.27 5.10 -24.34
CA SER A 60 -13.16 4.54 -23.58
C SER A 60 -13.07 5.21 -22.21
N ASP A 61 -13.04 4.38 -21.16
CA ASP A 61 -12.90 4.85 -19.79
C ASP A 61 -11.44 4.83 -19.36
N PHE A 62 -10.99 5.96 -18.84
CA PHE A 62 -9.68 6.12 -18.23
C PHE A 62 -9.85 6.36 -16.74
N SER A 63 -9.31 5.47 -15.88
CA SER A 63 -9.27 5.68 -14.43
C SER A 63 -7.84 5.56 -13.91
N SER A 64 -7.51 6.41 -12.94
CA SER A 64 -6.23 6.39 -12.22
C SER A 64 -6.20 5.39 -11.05
N GLU A 65 -7.29 4.66 -10.81
CA GLU A 65 -7.41 3.66 -9.75
C GLU A 65 -6.30 2.60 -9.82
N MET A 66 -5.87 2.25 -11.04
CA MET A 66 -4.81 1.27 -11.24
C MET A 66 -3.49 1.68 -10.58
N VAL A 67 -3.15 2.97 -10.62
CA VAL A 67 -1.91 3.47 -10.00
C VAL A 67 -1.96 3.36 -8.47
N ILE A 68 -3.12 3.60 -7.88
CA ILE A 68 -3.34 3.42 -6.45
C ILE A 68 -3.18 1.95 -6.08
N TRP A 69 -3.82 1.03 -6.81
CA TRP A 69 -3.71 -0.41 -6.56
C TRP A 69 -2.27 -0.94 -6.67
N PHE A 70 -1.52 -0.52 -7.69
CA PHE A 70 -0.12 -0.89 -7.84
C PHE A 70 0.75 -0.33 -6.71
N THR A 71 0.47 0.89 -6.25
CA THR A 71 1.17 1.46 -5.08
C THR A 71 0.84 0.71 -3.79
N CYS A 72 -0.41 0.27 -3.60
CA CYS A 72 -0.79 -0.59 -2.47
C CYS A 72 -0.07 -1.94 -2.49
N LEU A 73 0.04 -2.56 -3.66
CA LEU A 73 0.78 -3.81 -3.84
C LEU A 73 2.27 -3.61 -3.52
N TRP A 74 2.88 -2.54 -4.05
CA TRP A 74 4.26 -2.17 -3.74
C TRP A 74 4.48 -1.99 -2.23
N MET A 75 3.58 -1.27 -1.56
CA MET A 75 3.66 -1.02 -0.12
C MET A 75 3.59 -2.33 0.68
N PHE A 76 2.70 -3.24 0.29
CA PHE A 76 2.60 -4.58 0.87
C PHE A 76 3.91 -5.38 0.70
N VAL A 77 4.46 -5.40 -0.53
CA VAL A 77 5.70 -6.14 -0.83
C VAL A 77 6.88 -5.58 -0.03
N ILE A 78 7.02 -4.26 0.05
CA ILE A 78 8.06 -3.64 0.88
C ILE A 78 7.89 -3.97 2.34
N ALA A 79 6.67 -3.92 2.87
CA ALA A 79 6.42 -4.22 4.26
C ALA A 79 6.84 -5.65 4.61
N VAL A 80 6.54 -6.64 3.75
CA VAL A 80 7.05 -8.01 3.87
C VAL A 80 8.58 -8.03 3.79
N TYR A 81 9.15 -7.37 2.79
CA TYR A 81 10.59 -7.40 2.52
C TYR A 81 11.43 -6.83 3.67
N VAL A 82 10.98 -5.72 4.27
CA VAL A 82 11.61 -5.08 5.45
C VAL A 82 11.66 -6.04 6.64
N THR A 83 10.74 -6.99 6.72
CA THR A 83 10.76 -7.96 7.82
C THR A 83 11.82 -9.06 7.61
N THR A 84 12.28 -9.34 6.38
CA THR A 84 13.18 -10.46 6.05
C THR A 84 14.46 -10.51 6.90
N LYS A 85 14.98 -11.72 7.17
CA LYS A 85 16.16 -11.96 8.02
C LYS A 85 17.40 -11.16 7.62
N ASP A 86 17.66 -11.02 6.32
CA ASP A 86 18.81 -10.25 5.83
C ASP A 86 18.74 -8.77 6.24
N TYR A 87 17.52 -8.21 6.29
CA TYR A 87 17.29 -6.83 6.73
C TYR A 87 17.33 -6.68 8.25
N GLN A 88 16.92 -7.70 9.01
CA GLN A 88 17.04 -7.70 10.46
C GLN A 88 18.50 -7.84 10.91
N ASN A 89 19.30 -8.65 10.21
CA ASN A 89 20.72 -8.86 10.53
C ASN A 89 21.56 -7.58 10.40
N ILE A 90 21.24 -6.72 9.42
CA ILE A 90 21.89 -5.41 9.28
C ILE A 90 21.52 -4.49 10.47
N ASP A 91 20.29 -4.59 11.00
CA ASP A 91 19.85 -3.80 12.15
C ASP A 91 20.53 -4.23 13.47
N PHE A 92 20.93 -5.50 13.60
CA PHE A 92 21.70 -6.03 14.75
C PHE A 92 23.17 -5.59 14.77
N THR A 93 23.68 -4.99 13.69
CA THR A 93 25.03 -4.39 13.68
C THR A 93 25.09 -3.14 14.56
N PHE A 94 23.93 -2.54 14.87
CA PHE A 94 23.79 -1.48 15.87
C PHE A 94 23.28 -2.07 17.18
N VAL A 95 23.74 -1.52 18.33
CA VAL A 95 23.21 -1.83 19.67
C VAL A 95 21.72 -1.52 19.68
N SER A 96 20.88 -2.51 19.39
CA SER A 96 19.45 -2.32 19.20
C SER A 96 18.67 -3.45 19.84
N ASN A 97 17.55 -3.06 20.44
CA ASN A 97 16.55 -3.99 20.96
C ASN A 97 15.52 -4.28 19.85
N ARG A 98 14.88 -5.46 19.85
CA ARG A 98 13.86 -5.81 18.82
C ARG A 98 12.72 -4.80 18.76
N LEU A 99 12.38 -4.22 19.90
CA LEU A 99 11.37 -3.17 20.00
C LEU A 99 11.80 -1.90 19.25
N SER A 100 13.06 -1.47 19.36
CA SER A 100 13.59 -0.34 18.58
C SER A 100 13.63 -0.65 17.07
N ALA A 101 13.98 -1.88 16.68
CA ALA A 101 14.02 -2.28 15.28
C ALA A 101 12.62 -2.31 14.65
N ASN A 102 11.63 -2.87 15.35
CA ASN A 102 10.25 -2.93 14.89
C ASN A 102 9.60 -1.53 14.85
N LEU A 103 9.88 -0.66 15.83
CA LEU A 103 9.39 0.72 15.83
C LEU A 103 10.03 1.55 14.70
N SER A 104 11.33 1.35 14.45
CA SER A 104 12.04 1.96 13.31
C SER A 104 11.47 1.49 11.96
N ASN A 105 11.15 0.20 11.84
CA ASN A 105 10.48 -0.36 10.67
C ASN A 105 9.09 0.25 10.46
N GLY A 106 8.28 0.37 11.51
CA GLY A 106 6.99 1.05 11.46
C GLY A 106 7.12 2.49 10.97
N ALA A 107 8.04 3.27 11.56
CA ALA A 107 8.30 4.65 11.15
C ALA A 107 8.74 4.77 9.69
N PHE A 108 9.60 3.85 9.21
CA PHE A 108 9.99 3.76 7.81
C PHE A 108 8.76 3.54 6.89
N LEU A 109 7.89 2.58 7.20
CA LEU A 109 6.71 2.27 6.40
C LEU A 109 5.71 3.44 6.39
N VAL A 110 5.56 4.16 7.50
CA VAL A 110 4.73 5.38 7.56
C VAL A 110 5.24 6.45 6.59
N THR A 111 6.56 6.67 6.56
CA THR A 111 7.13 7.65 5.61
C THR A 111 7.06 7.20 4.16
N ALA A 112 7.20 5.90 3.90
CA ALA A 112 7.00 5.31 2.58
C ALA A 112 5.55 5.48 2.11
N ALA A 113 4.58 5.25 2.99
CA ALA A 113 3.15 5.44 2.71
C ALA A 113 2.81 6.92 2.44
N LEU A 114 3.41 7.86 3.17
CA LEU A 114 3.26 9.30 2.92
C LEU A 114 3.74 9.67 1.51
N ILE A 115 4.97 9.30 1.17
CA ILE A 115 5.57 9.64 -0.13
C ILE A 115 4.77 8.96 -1.25
N GLY A 116 4.50 7.65 -1.12
CA GLY A 116 3.76 6.89 -2.12
C GLY A 116 2.32 7.36 -2.30
N GLY A 117 1.64 7.79 -1.22
CA GLY A 117 0.27 8.29 -1.27
C GLY A 117 0.16 9.61 -2.01
N VAL A 118 1.10 10.54 -1.76
CA VAL A 118 1.17 11.81 -2.48
C VAL A 118 1.51 11.59 -3.95
N THR A 119 2.55 10.79 -4.26
CA THR A 119 2.95 10.57 -5.65
C THR A 119 1.90 9.81 -6.45
N ALA A 120 1.20 8.84 -5.86
CA ALA A 120 0.12 8.11 -6.52
C ALA A 120 -1.04 9.06 -6.90
N MET A 121 -1.43 9.99 -6.03
CA MET A 121 -2.48 10.96 -6.34
C MET A 121 -2.05 11.98 -7.41
N LEU A 122 -0.81 12.46 -7.33
CA LEU A 122 -0.26 13.34 -8.37
C LEU A 122 -0.14 12.63 -9.73
N SER A 123 0.23 11.35 -9.73
CA SER A 123 0.30 10.54 -10.95
C SER A 123 -1.06 10.40 -11.63
N GLY A 124 -2.15 10.27 -10.85
CA GLY A 124 -3.51 10.25 -11.39
C GLY A 124 -3.90 11.58 -12.06
N SER A 125 -3.43 12.70 -11.52
CA SER A 125 -3.61 14.01 -12.15
C SER A 125 -2.78 14.13 -13.45
N LEU A 126 -1.55 13.60 -13.45
CA LEU A 126 -0.69 13.56 -14.62
C LEU A 126 -1.29 12.69 -15.75
N LEU A 127 -1.95 11.57 -15.43
CA LEU A 127 -2.66 10.75 -16.41
C LEU A 127 -3.72 11.56 -17.18
N ARG A 128 -4.49 12.39 -16.47
CA ARG A 128 -5.53 13.24 -17.08
C ARG A 128 -4.94 14.25 -18.06
N ILE A 129 -3.80 14.85 -17.71
CA ILE A 129 -3.07 15.78 -18.59
C ILE A 129 -2.61 15.05 -19.86
N ILE A 130 -2.03 13.85 -19.73
CA ILE A 130 -1.58 13.07 -20.89
C ILE A 130 -2.75 12.71 -21.80
N VAL A 131 -3.86 12.22 -21.24
CA VAL A 131 -5.05 11.86 -22.02
C VAL A 131 -5.62 13.10 -22.72
N TYR A 132 -5.65 14.25 -22.06
CA TYR A 132 -6.10 15.51 -22.67
C TYR A 132 -5.30 15.89 -23.92
N PHE A 133 -3.96 15.82 -23.85
CA PHE A 133 -3.12 16.12 -25.03
C PHE A 133 -3.17 15.04 -26.10
N ARG A 134 -3.47 13.79 -25.75
CA ARG A 134 -3.54 12.66 -26.68
C ARG A 134 -4.89 12.57 -27.39
N SER A 135 -5.98 12.90 -26.71
CA SER A 135 -7.34 12.78 -27.21
C SER A 135 -7.77 14.10 -27.86
N GLY A 136 -7.69 14.18 -29.19
CA GLY A 136 -8.27 15.28 -29.99
C GLY A 136 -9.81 15.25 -30.08
N SER A 137 -10.47 14.48 -29.21
CA SER A 137 -11.90 14.14 -29.26
C SER A 137 -12.65 14.79 -28.09
N TYR A 138 -13.98 14.89 -28.19
CA TYR A 138 -14.83 15.39 -27.11
C TYR A 138 -14.66 14.55 -25.83
N LEU A 139 -13.91 15.08 -24.86
CA LEU A 139 -13.74 14.49 -23.53
C LEU A 139 -14.95 14.84 -22.67
N LEU A 140 -15.86 13.88 -22.48
CA LEU A 140 -16.89 13.96 -21.44
C LEU A 140 -16.24 13.64 -20.09
N SER A 141 -15.57 14.63 -19.50
CA SER A 141 -14.97 14.49 -18.18
C SER A 141 -15.86 15.12 -17.11
N LYS A 142 -16.39 14.28 -16.21
CA LYS A 142 -16.86 14.78 -14.90
C LYS A 142 -15.63 15.20 -14.10
N ASN A 143 -15.59 16.45 -13.63
CA ASN A 143 -14.52 17.00 -12.78
C ASN A 143 -13.12 16.91 -13.41
N PHE A 144 -12.97 17.35 -14.67
CA PHE A 144 -11.66 17.42 -15.34
C PHE A 144 -10.66 18.25 -14.53
N ILE A 145 -11.09 19.43 -14.09
CA ILE A 145 -10.41 20.25 -13.09
C ILE A 145 -10.87 19.73 -11.72
N VAL A 146 -9.95 19.09 -11.01
CA VAL A 146 -10.20 18.57 -9.67
C VAL A 146 -10.08 19.72 -8.69
N ALA A 147 -11.12 19.93 -7.88
CA ALA A 147 -11.08 20.91 -6.82
C ALA A 147 -10.02 20.48 -5.76
N PRO A 148 -9.28 21.44 -5.15
CA PRO A 148 -8.16 21.10 -4.25
C PRO A 148 -8.58 20.21 -3.07
N ASP A 149 -9.78 20.39 -2.54
CA ASP A 149 -10.38 19.55 -1.50
C ASP A 149 -10.45 18.07 -1.89
N VAL A 150 -10.81 17.76 -3.13
CA VAL A 150 -10.86 16.40 -3.66
C VAL A 150 -9.45 15.78 -3.76
N ILE A 151 -8.44 16.59 -4.05
CA ILE A 151 -7.04 16.12 -4.08
C ILE A 151 -6.56 15.81 -2.65
N PHE A 152 -6.79 16.71 -1.68
CA PHE A 152 -6.38 16.50 -0.30
C PHE A 152 -7.07 15.31 0.35
N THR A 153 -8.38 15.18 0.14
CA THR A 153 -9.15 14.01 0.59
C THR A 153 -8.66 12.73 -0.09
N GLY A 154 -8.37 12.76 -1.39
CA GLY A 154 -7.75 11.66 -2.10
C GLY A 154 -6.42 11.22 -1.49
N ILE A 155 -5.51 12.16 -1.23
CA ILE A 155 -4.19 11.88 -0.60
C ILE A 155 -4.37 11.26 0.79
N ALA A 156 -5.30 11.78 1.59
CA ALA A 156 -5.57 11.23 2.92
C ALA A 156 -6.10 9.80 2.83
N VAL A 157 -7.03 9.51 1.91
CA VAL A 157 -7.59 8.17 1.72
C VAL A 157 -6.53 7.19 1.19
N THR A 158 -5.71 7.58 0.22
CA THR A 158 -4.63 6.71 -0.28
C THR A 158 -3.59 6.43 0.78
N LEU A 159 -3.23 7.44 1.58
CA LEU A 159 -2.32 7.27 2.70
C LEU A 159 -2.87 6.26 3.72
N LEU A 160 -4.15 6.37 4.09
CA LEU A 160 -4.79 5.42 5.01
C LEU A 160 -4.77 3.99 4.45
N TYR A 161 -5.07 3.81 3.16
CA TYR A 161 -4.98 2.50 2.53
C TYR A 161 -3.55 1.97 2.46
N LEU A 162 -2.56 2.80 2.14
CA LEU A 162 -1.16 2.38 2.13
C LEU A 162 -0.68 1.98 3.52
N LEU A 163 -1.08 2.69 4.58
CA LEU A 163 -0.79 2.29 5.95
C LEU A 163 -1.44 0.93 6.30
N LEU A 164 -2.69 0.70 5.87
CA LEU A 164 -3.38 -0.58 6.07
C LEU A 164 -2.66 -1.73 5.35
N PHE A 165 -2.34 -1.57 4.07
CA PHE A 165 -1.61 -2.57 3.28
C PHE A 165 -0.18 -2.77 3.82
N GLY A 166 0.47 -1.71 4.29
CA GLY A 166 1.76 -1.78 4.96
C GLY A 166 1.70 -2.58 6.26
N ALA A 167 0.69 -2.35 7.11
CA ALA A 167 0.48 -3.12 8.33
C ALA A 167 0.20 -4.61 8.04
N LEU A 168 -0.66 -4.90 7.06
CA LEU A 168 -0.94 -6.26 6.61
C LEU A 168 0.31 -6.97 6.07
N GLY A 169 1.08 -6.29 5.21
CA GLY A 169 2.32 -6.84 4.67
C GLY A 169 3.36 -7.11 5.77
N TYR A 170 3.47 -6.19 6.74
CA TYR A 170 4.36 -6.37 7.88
C TYR A 170 3.96 -7.60 8.72
N PHE A 171 2.68 -7.75 9.04
CA PHE A 171 2.16 -8.92 9.76
C PHE A 171 2.39 -10.23 9.02
N CYS A 172 2.08 -10.27 7.71
CA CYS A 172 2.37 -11.42 6.86
C CYS A 172 3.87 -11.75 6.85
N GLY A 173 4.73 -10.73 6.79
CA GLY A 173 6.18 -10.89 6.84
C GLY A 173 6.67 -11.51 8.16
N VAL A 174 6.10 -11.10 9.30
CA VAL A 174 6.37 -11.71 10.62
C VAL A 174 5.89 -13.17 10.66
N LEU A 175 4.71 -13.49 10.12
CA LEU A 175 4.21 -14.87 10.04
C LEU A 175 5.13 -15.78 9.20
N VAL A 176 5.59 -15.31 8.04
CA VAL A 176 6.53 -16.05 7.17
C VAL A 176 7.85 -16.33 7.87
N GLN A 177 8.31 -15.44 8.76
CA GLN A 177 9.49 -15.69 9.58
C GLN A 177 9.27 -16.69 10.70
N LEU A 178 8.07 -16.72 11.26
CA LEU A 178 7.67 -17.72 12.25
C LEU A 178 7.66 -19.13 11.65
N SER A 179 7.10 -19.29 10.45
CA SER A 179 7.26 -20.51 9.69
C SER A 179 7.29 -20.26 8.19
N LYS A 180 8.26 -20.89 7.49
CA LYS A 180 8.36 -20.80 6.03
C LYS A 180 7.13 -21.35 5.31
N ALA A 181 6.32 -22.19 5.98
CA ALA A 181 5.06 -22.70 5.45
C ALA A 181 4.06 -21.57 5.14
N PHE A 182 4.06 -20.49 5.94
CA PHE A 182 3.19 -19.34 5.68
C PHE A 182 3.49 -18.63 4.36
N ALA A 183 4.68 -18.78 3.78
CA ALA A 183 5.01 -18.21 2.46
C ALA A 183 4.16 -18.83 1.34
N VAL A 184 3.73 -20.08 1.50
CA VAL A 184 2.88 -20.79 0.52
C VAL A 184 1.41 -20.73 0.95
N ILE A 185 1.13 -20.86 2.25
CA ILE A 185 -0.24 -20.87 2.77
C ILE A 185 -0.93 -19.51 2.57
N LEU A 186 -0.25 -18.39 2.80
CA LEU A 186 -0.87 -17.06 2.70
C LEU A 186 -1.36 -16.74 1.27
N PRO A 187 -0.54 -16.89 0.21
CA PRO A 187 -1.03 -16.74 -1.15
C PRO A 187 -2.13 -17.73 -1.49
N GLY A 188 -1.99 -19.01 -1.09
CA GLY A 188 -2.98 -20.05 -1.33
C GLY A 188 -4.35 -19.72 -0.72
N LEU A 189 -4.36 -19.22 0.51
CA LEU A 189 -5.57 -18.80 1.21
C LEU A 189 -6.20 -17.57 0.54
N PHE A 190 -5.38 -16.59 0.14
CA PHE A 190 -5.85 -15.40 -0.56
C PHE A 190 -6.52 -15.74 -1.91
N PHE A 191 -5.84 -16.47 -2.78
CA PHE A 191 -6.40 -16.87 -4.09
C PHE A 191 -7.56 -17.85 -3.93
N GLY A 192 -7.49 -18.79 -2.97
CA GLY A 192 -8.58 -19.70 -2.67
C GLY A 192 -9.85 -18.96 -2.22
N ALA A 193 -9.71 -17.97 -1.33
CA ALA A 193 -10.83 -17.15 -0.88
C ALA A 193 -11.45 -16.32 -2.03
N LEU A 194 -10.64 -15.78 -2.95
CA LEU A 194 -11.13 -15.06 -4.11
C LEU A 194 -11.93 -15.95 -5.07
N ILE A 195 -11.45 -17.18 -5.32
CA ILE A 195 -12.15 -18.14 -6.19
C ILE A 195 -13.49 -18.53 -5.57
N LEU A 196 -13.52 -18.81 -4.26
CA LEU A 196 -14.74 -19.16 -3.54
C LEU A 196 -15.75 -17.99 -3.50
N ALA A 197 -15.28 -16.77 -3.26
CA ALA A 197 -16.12 -15.58 -3.25
C ALA A 197 -16.82 -15.34 -4.60
N ARG A 198 -16.15 -15.65 -5.71
CA ARG A 198 -16.71 -15.51 -7.07
C ARG A 198 -17.76 -16.57 -7.40
N ARG A 199 -17.76 -17.72 -6.71
CA ARG A 199 -18.71 -18.82 -6.92
C ARG A 199 -20.09 -18.59 -6.29
N GLY A 200 -20.30 -17.47 -5.61
CA GLY A 200 -21.61 -17.10 -5.04
C GLY A 200 -21.97 -17.86 -3.76
N ASP A 201 -21.04 -18.62 -3.19
CA ASP A 201 -21.27 -19.38 -1.96
C ASP A 201 -21.36 -18.46 -0.73
N GLN A 202 -22.00 -18.92 0.36
CA GLN A 202 -22.25 -18.13 1.60
C GLN A 202 -20.99 -17.52 2.25
N MET A 203 -19.79 -17.98 1.85
CA MET A 203 -18.50 -17.44 2.28
C MET A 203 -18.11 -16.15 1.53
N GLN A 204 -18.96 -15.12 1.58
CA GLN A 204 -18.63 -13.77 1.09
C GLN A 204 -17.77 -12.96 2.07
N VAL A 205 -17.02 -13.63 2.95
CA VAL A 205 -16.16 -12.97 3.96
C VAL A 205 -15.21 -11.93 3.34
N PRO A 206 -14.46 -12.21 2.25
CA PRO A 206 -13.56 -11.20 1.70
C PRO A 206 -14.29 -10.00 1.08
N LEU A 207 -15.48 -10.20 0.51
CA LEU A 207 -16.30 -9.12 -0.05
C LEU A 207 -16.85 -8.22 1.07
N LYS A 208 -17.35 -8.80 2.15
CA LYS A 208 -17.83 -8.06 3.33
C LYS A 208 -16.75 -7.22 4.01
N VAL A 209 -15.51 -7.72 4.05
CA VAL A 209 -14.38 -6.96 4.59
C VAL A 209 -14.07 -5.75 3.70
N ILE A 210 -14.13 -5.89 2.38
CA ILE A 210 -13.94 -4.76 1.45
C ILE A 210 -15.08 -3.76 1.61
N ASP A 211 -16.32 -4.23 1.69
CA ASP A 211 -17.51 -3.37 1.85
C ASP A 211 -17.48 -2.58 3.17
N PHE A 212 -16.95 -3.17 4.25
CA PHE A 212 -16.77 -2.48 5.53
C PHE A 212 -15.94 -1.19 5.45
N PHE A 213 -14.98 -1.13 4.52
CA PHE A 213 -14.16 0.05 4.24
C PHE A 213 -14.70 0.93 3.10
N ARG A 214 -15.51 0.38 2.19
CA ARG A 214 -15.96 1.06 0.97
C ARG A 214 -17.30 1.80 1.13
N VAL A 215 -18.15 1.36 2.05
CA VAL A 215 -19.50 1.92 2.25
C VAL A 215 -19.48 3.28 2.96
N GLU A 216 -18.35 3.65 3.58
CA GLU A 216 -18.30 4.85 4.41
C GLU A 216 -18.11 6.14 3.61
N SER A 217 -19.00 7.11 3.85
CA SER A 217 -18.97 8.44 3.23
C SER A 217 -18.09 9.44 3.98
N SER A 218 -17.81 9.20 5.27
CA SER A 218 -17.03 10.11 6.12
C SER A 218 -15.55 9.72 6.21
N LEU A 219 -14.68 10.67 5.87
CA LEU A 219 -13.22 10.50 5.95
C LEU A 219 -12.75 10.26 7.40
N THR A 220 -13.33 10.94 8.39
CA THR A 220 -12.92 10.79 9.78
C THR A 220 -13.24 9.40 10.32
N LEU A 221 -14.41 8.86 9.96
CA LEU A 221 -14.83 7.54 10.38
C LEU A 221 -13.98 6.45 9.71
N LEU A 222 -13.66 6.62 8.42
CA LEU A 222 -12.71 5.77 7.72
C LEU A 222 -11.34 5.78 8.41
N ALA A 223 -10.81 6.96 8.76
CA ALA A 223 -9.53 7.09 9.43
C ALA A 223 -9.50 6.35 10.78
N VAL A 224 -10.54 6.51 11.60
CA VAL A 224 -10.64 5.80 12.89
C VAL A 224 -10.67 4.29 12.70
N LYS A 225 -11.49 3.77 11.78
CA LYS A 225 -11.55 2.33 11.47
C LYS A 225 -10.20 1.79 11.04
N VAL A 226 -9.54 2.49 10.11
CA VAL A 226 -8.24 2.08 9.57
C VAL A 226 -7.16 2.11 10.66
N ILE A 227 -7.07 3.17 11.45
CA ILE A 227 -6.10 3.29 12.55
C ILE A 227 -6.31 2.18 13.58
N LEU A 228 -7.56 1.90 13.97
CA LEU A 228 -7.87 0.83 14.93
C LEU A 228 -7.40 -0.53 14.41
N VAL A 229 -7.68 -0.84 13.15
CA VAL A 229 -7.24 -2.09 12.51
C VAL A 229 -5.70 -2.16 12.42
N ILE A 230 -5.04 -1.07 12.04
CA ILE A 230 -3.57 -0.98 11.99
C ILE A 230 -2.96 -1.26 13.36
N VAL A 231 -3.49 -0.63 14.42
CA VAL A 231 -3.00 -0.81 15.80
C VAL A 231 -3.15 -2.27 16.24
N LEU A 232 -4.30 -2.90 15.96
CA LEU A 232 -4.53 -4.32 16.26
C LEU A 232 -3.54 -5.24 15.52
N ILE A 233 -3.33 -5.00 14.22
CA ILE A 233 -2.42 -5.79 13.39
C ILE A 233 -0.97 -5.66 13.89
N TYR A 234 -0.52 -4.44 14.18
CA TYR A 234 0.82 -4.22 14.72
C TYR A 234 0.97 -4.84 16.10
N ALA A 235 -0.01 -4.69 16.99
CA ALA A 235 0.01 -5.32 18.32
C ALA A 235 0.17 -6.84 18.23
N CYS A 236 -0.59 -7.49 17.34
CA CYS A 236 -0.46 -8.92 17.07
C CYS A 236 0.93 -9.27 16.52
N SER A 237 1.44 -8.46 15.58
CA SER A 237 2.78 -8.62 15.00
C SER A 237 3.88 -8.56 16.07
N PHE A 238 3.79 -7.61 17.01
CA PHE A 238 4.75 -7.48 18.11
C PHE A 238 4.75 -8.71 19.02
N VAL A 239 3.58 -9.20 19.40
CA VAL A 239 3.45 -10.40 20.25
C VAL A 239 4.04 -11.64 19.57
N LEU A 240 3.78 -11.81 18.27
CA LEU A 240 4.35 -12.91 17.47
C LEU A 240 5.86 -12.78 17.30
N SER A 241 6.36 -11.56 17.09
CA SER A 241 7.80 -11.28 16.92
C SER A 241 8.60 -11.61 18.18
N ASN A 242 8.05 -11.39 19.37
CA ASN A 242 8.71 -11.76 20.63
C ASN A 242 8.85 -13.28 20.81
N ARG A 243 7.97 -14.10 20.22
CA ARG A 243 8.10 -15.58 20.29
C ARG A 243 9.24 -16.14 19.43
N LEU A 244 9.82 -15.33 18.54
CA LEU A 244 11.00 -15.68 17.76
C LEU A 244 12.32 -15.55 18.56
N GLU A 245 12.25 -15.19 19.85
CA GLU A 245 13.42 -15.02 20.73
C GLU A 245 13.99 -16.33 21.28
N VAL A 246 13.25 -17.44 21.26
CA VAL A 246 13.72 -18.71 21.83
C VAL A 246 14.31 -19.61 20.75
N ARG A 247 15.46 -19.25 20.18
CA ARG A 247 16.42 -20.18 19.53
C ARG A 247 17.83 -19.62 19.54
#